data_AF-A0A077PNR2-F1
#
_entry.id   AF-A0A077PNR2-F1
#
_cell.length_a   1.000
_cell.length_b   1.000
_cell.length_c   1.000
_cell.angle_alpha   90.00
_cell.angle_beta   90.00
_cell.angle_gamma   90.00
#
_symmetry.space_group_name_H-M   'P 1'
#
loop_
_entity.id
_entity.type
_entity.pdbx_description
1 polymer ?
#
loop_
_entity_poly.entity_id
_entity_poly.type
_entity_poly.pdbx_seq_one_letter_code
_entity_poly.pdbx_strand_id
1 'polypeptide(L)'
;MWGFQTWDEKGRPNNSGVIPFLMAGIIDMPANTLSFSRTYVLPDGYELDYTILSTVMSVTGWINAPSYILSINQGTITASPSQSNFAISADTPKTILVFYKKKGV
;
A
#
# COMPACT_ATOMS: atom_id res chain seq x y z
N MET A 1 2.65 -19.37 -13.39
CA MET A 1 2.53 -19.40 -11.92
C MET A 1 1.30 -20.25 -11.60
N TRP A 2 1.46 -21.36 -10.88
CA TRP A 2 0.40 -22.34 -10.66
C TRP A 2 -0.22 -22.07 -9.27
N GLY A 3 -1.42 -21.50 -9.24
CA GLY A 3 -2.20 -21.33 -8.01
C GLY A 3 -3.26 -22.42 -7.88
N PHE A 4 -3.52 -22.88 -6.66
CA PHE A 4 -4.64 -23.79 -6.39
C PHE A 4 -5.94 -23.00 -6.35
N GLN A 5 -6.93 -23.45 -7.12
CA GLN A 5 -8.29 -22.89 -7.15
C GLN A 5 -9.25 -23.97 -6.65
N THR A 6 -10.23 -23.58 -5.85
CA THR A 6 -11.30 -24.46 -5.37
C THR A 6 -12.62 -24.00 -5.95
N TRP A 7 -13.53 -24.95 -6.13
CA TRP A 7 -14.86 -24.71 -6.68
C TRP A 7 -15.92 -25.22 -5.71
N ASP A 8 -17.07 -24.56 -5.69
CA ASP A 8 -18.27 -25.10 -5.04
C ASP A 8 -18.89 -26.25 -5.84
N GLU A 9 -19.94 -26.86 -5.30
CA GLU A 9 -20.70 -27.96 -5.92
C GLU A 9 -21.30 -27.61 -7.30
N LYS A 10 -21.35 -26.32 -7.66
CA LYS A 10 -21.85 -25.81 -8.94
C LYS A 10 -20.72 -25.39 -9.88
N GLY A 11 -19.48 -25.76 -9.57
CA GLY A 11 -18.30 -25.44 -10.37
C GLY A 11 -17.93 -23.95 -10.33
N ARG A 12 -18.43 -23.18 -9.36
CA ARG A 12 -18.09 -21.76 -9.22
C ARG A 12 -16.84 -21.63 -8.35
N PRO A 13 -15.87 -20.79 -8.73
CA PRO A 13 -14.70 -20.53 -7.90
C PRO A 13 -15.16 -20.04 -6.51
N ASN A 14 -14.76 -20.70 -5.41
CA ASN A 14 -15.30 -20.36 -4.08
C ASN A 14 -14.29 -19.90 -3.03
N ASN A 15 -13.01 -20.30 -3.07
CA ASN A 15 -11.91 -19.57 -2.39
C ASN A 15 -10.56 -20.31 -2.52
N SER A 16 -9.55 -19.69 -3.12
CA SER A 16 -8.16 -20.17 -3.01
C SER A 16 -7.51 -19.81 -1.67
N GLY A 17 -8.18 -19.04 -0.80
CA GLY A 17 -7.55 -18.43 0.37
C GLY A 17 -6.52 -17.34 0.03
N VAL A 18 -6.36 -17.03 -1.26
CA VAL A 18 -5.38 -16.08 -1.79
C VAL A 18 -6.11 -15.07 -2.67
N ILE A 19 -6.30 -13.86 -2.16
CA ILE A 19 -6.78 -12.74 -2.97
C ILE A 19 -5.66 -12.38 -3.94
N PRO A 20 -5.85 -12.50 -5.27
CA PRO A 20 -4.83 -12.06 -6.23
C PRO A 20 -4.72 -10.54 -6.12
N PHE A 21 -3.64 -10.07 -5.50
CA PHE A 21 -3.21 -8.68 -5.61
C PHE A 21 -2.13 -8.60 -6.68
N LEU A 22 -2.23 -7.58 -7.52
CA LEU A 22 -1.26 -7.29 -8.56
C LEU A 22 -0.49 -6.05 -8.16
N MET A 23 0.83 -6.05 -8.33
CA MET A 23 1.63 -4.87 -8.02
C MET A 23 1.27 -3.75 -9.01
N ALA A 24 0.88 -2.59 -8.47
CA ALA A 24 0.68 -1.37 -9.25
C ALA A 24 2.01 -0.63 -9.43
N GLY A 25 2.87 -0.63 -8.40
CA GLY A 25 4.19 -0.05 -8.48
C GLY A 25 4.91 0.03 -7.13
N ILE A 26 6.09 0.66 -7.16
CA ILE A 26 6.95 0.89 -6.01
C ILE A 26 7.19 2.39 -5.90
N ILE A 27 7.10 2.93 -4.70
CA ILE A 27 7.40 4.33 -4.40
C ILE A 27 8.49 4.35 -3.34
N ASP A 28 9.66 4.83 -3.71
CA ASP A 28 10.74 5.08 -2.76
C ASP A 28 10.57 6.47 -2.15
N MET A 29 10.54 6.49 -0.82
CA MET A 29 10.37 7.64 0.04
C MET A 29 11.72 7.95 0.70
N PRO A 30 12.47 8.95 0.22
CA PRO A 30 13.69 9.39 0.89
C PRO A 30 13.38 9.91 2.29
N ALA A 31 14.37 9.84 3.18
CA ALA A 31 14.25 10.45 4.51
C ALA A 31 13.86 11.94 4.40
N ASN A 32 13.03 12.39 5.34
CA ASN A 32 12.46 13.73 5.44
C ASN A 32 11.52 14.15 4.28
N THR A 33 11.18 13.24 3.37
CA THR A 33 10.14 13.50 2.37
C THR A 33 8.76 13.32 3.01
N LEU A 34 7.90 14.33 2.88
CA LEU A 34 6.59 14.35 3.55
C LEU A 34 5.40 14.30 2.59
N SER A 35 5.66 14.38 1.29
CA SER A 35 4.60 14.54 0.31
C SER A 35 4.95 13.91 -1.04
N PHE A 36 3.95 13.28 -1.65
CA PHE A 36 3.94 12.88 -3.05
C PHE A 36 2.50 12.69 -3.50
N SER A 37 2.33 12.55 -4.81
CA SER A 37 1.11 12.05 -5.43
C SER A 37 1.48 11.12 -6.58
N ARG A 38 0.87 9.93 -6.61
CA ARG A 38 1.04 8.95 -7.69
C ARG A 38 -0.31 8.39 -8.08
N THR A 39 -0.61 8.42 -9.37
CA THR A 39 -1.84 7.88 -9.93
C THR A 39 -1.53 6.65 -10.77
N TYR A 40 -2.37 5.63 -10.61
CA TYR A 40 -2.33 4.37 -11.33
C TYR A 40 -3.66 4.18 -12.06
N VAL A 41 -3.60 3.66 -13.29
CA VAL A 41 -4.79 3.24 -14.02
C VAL A 41 -5.19 1.86 -13.50
N LEU A 42 -6.40 1.75 -12.95
CA LEU A 42 -6.92 0.49 -12.42
C LEU A 42 -7.93 -0.11 -13.39
N PRO A 43 -7.96 -1.45 -13.54
CA PRO A 43 -9.09 -2.11 -14.17
C PRO A 43 -10.39 -1.86 -13.41
N ASP A 44 -11.52 -1.93 -14.11
CA ASP A 44 -12.84 -1.75 -13.50
C ASP A 44 -13.08 -2.77 -12.38
N GLY A 45 -13.64 -2.28 -11.26
CA GLY A 45 -13.91 -3.11 -10.09
C GLY A 45 -12.70 -3.37 -9.19
N TYR A 46 -11.56 -2.70 -9.42
CA TYR A 46 -10.38 -2.77 -8.55
C TYR A 46 -10.17 -1.49 -7.74
N GLU A 47 -9.46 -1.61 -6.62
CA GLU A 47 -9.02 -0.52 -5.75
C GLU A 47 -7.54 -0.66 -5.42
N LEU A 48 -6.90 0.48 -5.15
CA LEU A 48 -5.53 0.51 -4.64
C LEU A 48 -5.48 0.14 -3.16
N ASP A 49 -4.34 -0.41 -2.77
CA ASP A 49 -3.95 -0.64 -1.40
C ASP A 49 -2.40 -0.64 -1.34
N TYR A 50 -1.82 -0.53 -0.15
CA TYR A 50 -0.38 -0.41 0.00
C TYR A 50 0.15 -1.11 1.25
N THR A 51 1.44 -1.40 1.22
CA THR A 51 2.21 -1.76 2.40
C THR A 51 3.52 -1.01 2.43
N ILE A 52 4.06 -0.81 3.64
CA ILE A 52 5.29 -0.06 3.86
C ILE A 52 6.37 -1.04 4.28
N LEU A 53 7.42 -1.10 3.49
CA LEU A 53 8.67 -1.74 3.87
C LEU A 53 9.59 -0.69 4.48
N SER A 54 9.91 -0.89 5.76
CA SER A 54 10.98 -0.13 6.41
C SER A 54 12.30 -0.80 6.06
N THR A 55 13.10 -0.15 5.22
CA THR A 55 14.40 -0.67 4.78
C THR A 55 15.51 -0.41 5.80
N VAL A 56 15.27 0.51 6.74
CA VAL A 56 16.20 0.89 7.80
C VAL A 56 15.44 1.03 9.12
N MET A 57 16.00 0.48 10.20
CA MET A 57 15.48 0.72 11.55
C MET A 57 16.07 2.01 12.12
N SER A 58 15.21 2.86 12.68
CA SER A 58 15.66 4.01 13.46
C SER A 58 16.16 3.53 14.82
N VAL A 59 17.45 3.75 15.11
CA VAL A 59 18.12 3.25 16.33
C VAL A 59 17.84 4.17 17.54
N THR A 60 17.42 5.40 17.29
CA THR A 60 17.13 6.43 18.30
C THR A 60 15.75 6.98 18.00
N GLY A 61 14.69 6.32 18.49
CA GLY A 61 13.30 6.71 18.25
C GLY A 61 13.10 8.23 18.44
N TRP A 62 12.95 8.94 17.33
CA TRP A 62 13.00 10.40 17.32
C TRP A 62 11.60 10.93 17.62
N ILE A 63 11.38 11.40 18.85
CA ILE A 63 10.07 11.75 19.42
C ILE A 63 9.34 12.86 18.62
N ASN A 64 10.06 13.63 17.80
CA ASN A 64 9.51 14.70 16.95
C ASN A 64 9.87 14.53 15.47
N ALA A 65 10.04 13.28 15.00
CA ALA A 65 10.34 13.04 13.60
C ALA A 65 9.29 13.69 12.68
N PRO A 66 9.73 14.33 11.58
CA PRO A 66 8.82 14.72 10.51
C PRO A 66 8.01 13.49 10.07
N SER A 67 6.71 13.65 9.92
CA SER A 67 5.80 12.54 9.65
C SER A 67 4.73 12.90 8.63
N TYR A 68 4.24 11.88 7.95
CA TYR A 68 3.23 12.00 6.90
C TYR A 68 2.15 10.94 7.05
N ILE A 69 0.98 11.21 6.49
CA ILE A 69 -0.09 10.23 6.34
C ILE A 69 -0.25 9.87 4.88
N LEU A 70 -0.50 8.60 4.61
CA LEU A 70 -0.88 8.11 3.30
C LEU A 70 -2.40 8.07 3.19
N SER A 71 -2.91 8.52 2.05
CA SER A 71 -4.32 8.39 1.69
C SER A 71 -4.44 7.86 0.27
N ILE A 72 -5.47 7.04 0.06
CA ILE A 72 -5.87 6.57 -1.26
C ILE A 72 -7.20 7.21 -1.60
N ASN A 73 -7.28 7.80 -2.78
CA ASN A 73 -8.53 8.19 -3.41
C ASN A 73 -8.58 7.57 -4.80
N GLN A 74 -9.40 6.52 -4.94
CA GLN A 74 -9.52 5.71 -6.15
C GLN A 74 -8.15 5.16 -6.61
N GLY A 75 -7.69 5.52 -7.80
CA GLY A 75 -6.40 5.14 -8.36
C GLY A 75 -5.23 6.05 -7.95
N THR A 76 -5.43 6.98 -7.02
CA THR A 76 -4.37 7.90 -6.58
C THR A 76 -4.00 7.66 -5.13
N ILE A 77 -2.71 7.49 -4.88
CA ILE A 77 -2.12 7.47 -3.55
C ILE A 77 -1.34 8.77 -3.32
N THR A 78 -1.55 9.39 -2.16
CA THR A 78 -0.92 10.64 -1.76
C THR A 78 -0.28 10.52 -0.39
N ALA A 79 0.90 11.12 -0.21
CA ALA A 79 1.38 11.49 1.12
C ALA A 79 1.17 12.97 1.36
N SER A 80 0.82 13.29 2.60
CA SER A 80 0.77 14.67 3.08
C SER A 80 1.37 14.77 4.49
N PRO A 81 2.05 15.88 4.83
CA PRO A 81 2.56 16.09 6.18
C PRO A 81 1.44 15.96 7.22
N SER A 82 1.68 15.24 8.31
CA SER A 82 0.68 15.03 9.36
C SER A 82 1.37 14.61 10.65
N GLN A 83 0.92 15.16 11.80
CA GLN A 83 1.37 14.76 13.13
C GLN A 83 0.34 13.90 13.88
N SER A 84 -0.50 13.16 13.14
CA SER A 84 -1.46 12.25 13.78
C SER A 84 -0.76 11.06 14.45
N ASN A 85 -1.44 10.41 15.41
CA ASN A 85 -0.95 9.19 16.05
C ASN A 85 -0.77 8.00 15.08
N PHE A 86 -1.30 8.11 13.85
CA PHE A 86 -1.18 7.10 12.79
C PHE A 86 -0.21 7.54 11.69
N ALA A 87 0.48 8.67 11.87
CA ALA A 87 1.44 9.17 10.90
C ALA A 87 2.69 8.29 10.85
N ILE A 88 3.25 8.17 9.65
CA ILE A 88 4.45 7.41 9.37
C ILE A 88 5.64 8.36 9.54
N SER A 89 6.62 7.94 10.34
CA SER A 89 7.87 8.68 10.49
C SER A 89 8.68 8.68 9.20
N ALA A 90 9.10 9.87 8.78
CA ALA A 90 9.99 10.11 7.64
C ALA A 90 11.47 10.19 8.04
N ASP A 91 11.82 9.93 9.29
CA ASP A 91 13.22 9.97 9.78
C ASP A 91 14.18 9.04 9.01
N THR A 92 13.64 7.96 8.48
CA THR A 92 14.36 6.95 7.71
C THR A 92 13.65 6.71 6.37
N PRO A 93 14.40 6.35 5.32
CA PRO A 93 13.81 6.05 4.02
C PRO A 93 12.82 4.88 4.14
N LYS A 94 11.76 4.93 3.34
CA LYS A 94 10.73 3.90 3.26
C LYS A 94 10.52 3.48 1.82
N THR A 95 10.14 2.23 1.62
CA THR A 95 9.65 1.76 0.32
C THR A 95 8.19 1.42 0.47
N ILE A 96 7.33 2.06 -0.32
CA ILE A 96 5.90 1.80 -0.35
C ILE A 96 5.63 0.88 -1.54
N LEU A 97 5.14 -0.32 -1.25
CA LEU A 97 4.64 -1.23 -2.26
C LEU A 97 3.16 -0.92 -2.48
N VAL A 98 2.82 -0.54 -3.71
CA VAL A 98 1.46 -0.24 -4.12
C VAL A 98 0.94 -1.43 -4.90
N PHE A 99 -0.22 -1.93 -4.51
CA PHE A 99 -0.90 -3.03 -5.19
C PHE A 99 -2.36 -2.66 -5.43
N TYR A 100 -3.01 -3.44 -6.30
CA TYR A 100 -4.45 -3.32 -6.51
C TYR A 100 -5.12 -4.67 -6.31
N LYS A 101 -6.31 -4.62 -5.73
CA LYS A 101 -7.16 -5.77 -5.41
C LYS A 101 -8.59 -5.51 -5.88
N LYS A 102 -9.35 -6.58 -6.11
CA LYS A 102 -10.77 -6.44 -6.45
C LYS A 102 -11.50 -5.81 -5.27
N LYS A 103 -12.37 -4.83 -5.52
CA LYS A 103 -13.21 -4.21 -4.49
C LYS A 103 -14.02 -5.30 -3.78
N GLY A 104 -14.07 -5.24 -2.45
CA GLY A 104 -14.97 -6.10 -1.66
C GLY A 104 -16.41 -5.88 -2.10
N VAL A 105 -17.15 -6.98 -2.30
CA VAL A 105 -18.60 -6.95 -2.55
C VAL A 105 -19.33 -6.77 -1.24
#